data_AF-A0A941Z9V7-F1
#
_entry.id   AF-A0A941Z9V7-F1
#
_cell.length_a   1.000
_cell.length_b   1.000
_cell.length_c   1.000
_cell.angle_alpha   90.00
_cell.angle_beta   90.00
_cell.angle_gamma   90.00
#
_symmetry.space_group_name_H-M   'P 1'
#
loop_
_entity.id
_entity.type
_entity.pdbx_description
1 polymer ?
#
loop_
_entity_poly.entity_id
_entity_poly.type
_entity_poly.pdbx_seq_one_letter_code
_entity_poly.pdbx_strand_id
1 'polypeptide(L)' 'MKSVLVAQVVVCLFLLTACVPRIEVAAPKEPITINMNVKIEHEIFIKADKDVEALLKNRQDVF' A
#
# COMPACT_ATOMS: atom_id res chain seq x y z
N MET A 1 49.80 -8.27 -37.88
CA MET A 1 49.82 -7.88 -36.44
C MET A 1 48.67 -6.96 -36.06
N LYS A 2 48.41 -5.85 -36.79
CA LYS A 2 47.31 -4.92 -36.50
C LYS A 2 45.91 -5.56 -36.54
N SER A 3 45.67 -6.49 -37.47
CA SER A 3 44.39 -7.21 -37.62
C SER A 3 44.04 -8.13 -36.44
N VAL A 4 45.05 -8.74 -35.80
CA VAL A 4 44.86 -9.61 -34.62
C VAL A 4 44.50 -8.78 -33.39
N LEU A 5 45.12 -7.59 -33.24
CA LEU A 5 44.80 -6.66 -32.16
C LEU A 5 43.35 -6.13 -32.26
N VAL A 6 42.88 -5.82 -33.47
CA VAL A 6 41.49 -5.39 -33.71
C VAL A 6 40.50 -6.51 -33.39
N ALA A 7 40.79 -7.75 -33.79
CA ALA A 7 39.92 -8.90 -33.49
C ALA A 7 39.77 -9.13 -31.97
N GLN A 8 40.84 -8.97 -31.20
CA GLN A 8 40.82 -9.18 -29.75
C GLN A 8 40.04 -8.09 -29.00
N VAL A 9 40.10 -6.85 -29.46
CA VAL A 9 39.30 -5.73 -28.91
C VAL A 9 37.81 -5.93 -29.18
N VAL A 10 37.45 -6.41 -30.38
CA VAL A 10 36.05 -6.67 -30.74
C VAL A 10 35.44 -7.78 -29.88
N VAL A 11 36.18 -8.87 -29.63
CA VAL A 11 35.71 -9.97 -28.77
C VAL A 11 35.47 -9.51 -27.33
N CYS A 12 36.36 -8.68 -26.75
CA CYS A 12 36.15 -8.12 -25.41
C CYS A 12 34.91 -7.21 -25.33
N LEU A 13 34.60 -6.49 -26.40
CA LEU A 13 33.42 -5.61 -26.43
C LEU A 13 32.10 -6.40 -26.43
N PHE A 14 32.07 -7.57 -27.08
CA PHE A 14 30.90 -8.45 -27.08
C PHE A 14 30.68 -9.17 -25.73
N LEU A 15 31.73 -9.41 -24.96
CA LEU A 15 31.60 -10.04 -23.63
C LEU A 15 30.94 -9.12 -22.60
N LEU A 16 31.08 -7.80 -22.76
CA LEU A 16 30.50 -6.81 -21.85
C LEU A 16 28.99 -6.62 -22.07
N THR A 17 28.46 -6.96 -23.24
CA THR A 17 27.02 -6.83 -23.55
C THR A 17 26.19 -8.06 -23.15
N ALA A 18 26.85 -9.15 -22.72
CA ALA A 18 26.18 -10.39 -22.33
C ALA A 18 25.56 -10.34 -20.91
N CYS A 19 25.79 -9.27 -20.14
CA CYS A 19 25.23 -9.14 -18.81
C CYS A 19 23.82 -8.52 -18.89
N VAL A 20 22.79 -9.38 -18.96
CA VAL A 20 21.39 -8.97 -18.81
C VAL A 20 20.96 -9.25 -17.37
N PRO A 21 20.87 -8.24 -16.48
CA PRO A 21 20.40 -8.46 -15.13
C PRO A 21 18.93 -8.90 -15.17
N ARG A 22 18.64 -10.12 -14.72
CA ARG A 22 17.26 -10.56 -14.52
C ARG A 22 16.70 -9.84 -13.30
N ILE A 23 15.71 -8.99 -13.53
CA ILE A 23 14.92 -8.36 -12.48
C ILE A 23 13.76 -9.31 -12.20
N GLU A 24 13.81 -10.00 -11.07
CA GLU A 24 12.71 -10.83 -10.61
C GLU A 24 11.91 -10.07 -9.55
N VAL A 25 10.61 -9.91 -9.77
CA VAL A 25 9.70 -9.38 -8.77
C VAL A 25 9.28 -10.55 -7.89
N ALA A 26 10.08 -10.87 -6.89
CA ALA A 26 9.73 -11.86 -5.88
C ALA A 26 8.86 -11.19 -4.81
N ALA A 27 7.65 -11.69 -4.62
CA ALA A 27 6.88 -11.38 -3.42
C ALA A 27 7.64 -11.91 -2.19
N PRO A 28 7.74 -11.16 -1.09
CA PRO A 28 8.39 -11.61 0.13
C PRO A 28 7.79 -12.94 0.60
N LYS A 29 8.62 -13.90 1.02
CA LYS A 29 8.16 -15.18 1.60
C LYS A 29 7.51 -14.99 2.98
N GLU A 30 7.87 -13.90 3.64
CA GLU A 30 7.40 -13.55 4.97
C GLU A 30 6.32 -12.46 4.88
N PRO A 31 5.27 -12.55 5.71
CA PRO A 31 4.22 -11.55 5.73
C PRO A 31 4.75 -10.19 6.22
N ILE A 32 4.31 -9.12 5.55
CA ILE A 32 4.66 -7.75 5.91
C ILE A 32 3.83 -7.34 7.14
N THR A 33 4.50 -7.01 8.24
CA THR A 33 3.83 -6.51 9.45
C THR A 33 3.60 -5.01 9.32
N ILE A 34 2.35 -4.60 9.10
CA ILE A 34 1.97 -3.19 9.06
C ILE A 34 1.45 -2.80 10.44
N ASN A 35 2.27 -2.11 11.23
CA ASN A 35 1.86 -1.56 12.51
C ASN A 35 1.24 -0.17 12.28
N MET A 36 -0.09 -0.08 12.34
CA MET A 36 -0.81 1.18 12.15
C MET A 36 -1.45 1.64 13.45
N ASN A 37 -1.18 2.88 13.86
CA ASN A 37 -1.91 3.53 14.94
C ASN A 37 -3.10 4.31 14.36
N VAL A 38 -4.27 3.67 14.33
CA VAL A 38 -5.50 4.29 13.82
C VAL A 38 -6.31 4.85 14.98
N LYS A 39 -6.54 6.16 14.99
CA LYS A 39 -7.52 6.80 15.89
C LYS A 39 -8.84 6.93 15.15
N ILE A 40 -9.87 6.24 15.62
CA ILE A 40 -11.20 6.26 15.02
C ILE A 40 -12.08 7.21 15.85
N GLU A 41 -12.44 8.35 15.28
CA GLU A 41 -13.35 9.32 15.89
C GLU A 41 -14.75 9.10 15.29
N HIS A 42 -15.64 8.49 16.07
CA HIS A 42 -17.06 8.38 15.73
C HIS A 42 -17.89 9.25 16.67
N GLU A 43 -18.52 10.29 16.13
CA GLU A 43 -19.52 11.07 16.84
C GLU A 43 -20.91 10.52 16.51
N ILE A 44 -21.60 9.95 17.50
CA ILE A 44 -22.98 9.50 17.35
C ILE A 44 -23.89 10.67 17.74
N PHE A 45 -24.40 11.37 16.74
CA PHE A 45 -25.38 12.43 16.97
C PHE A 45 -26.79 11.81 17.08
N ILE A 46 -27.27 11.60 18.31
CA ILE A 46 -28.63 11.11 18.57
C ILE A 46 -29.61 12.29 18.46
N LYS A 47 -30.36 12.38 17.36
CA LYS A 47 -31.57 13.23 17.27
C LYS A 47 -32.77 12.39 17.65
N ALA A 48 -33.50 12.81 18.68
CA ALA A 48 -34.84 12.28 18.91
C ALA A 48 -35.75 12.78 17.78
N ASP A 49 -36.53 11.88 17.19
CA ASP A 49 -37.57 12.27 16.25
C ASP A 49 -38.66 13.08 16.97
N LYS A 50 -39.26 14.04 16.25
CA LYS A 50 -40.28 14.95 16.82
C LYS A 50 -41.46 14.20 17.44
N ASP A 51 -41.78 13.02 16.93
CA ASP A 51 -42.84 12.17 17.46
C ASP A 51 -42.45 11.59 18.82
N VAL A 52 -41.18 11.23 19.01
CA VAL A 52 -40.64 10.80 20.31
C VAL A 52 -40.63 11.98 21.29
N GLU A 53 -40.23 13.18 20.86
CA GLU A 53 -40.29 14.38 21.70
C GLU A 53 -41.73 14.72 22.14
N ALA A 54 -42.70 14.57 21.24
CA ALA A 54 -44.11 14.81 21.54
C ALA A 54 -44.67 13.78 22.53
N LEU A 55 -44.30 12.50 22.38
CA LEU A 55 -44.70 11.43 23.31
C LEU A 55 -44.05 11.61 24.69
N LEU A 56 -42.78 12.02 24.73
CA LEU A 56 -42.06 12.32 25.98
C LEU A 56 -42.66 13.54 26.70
N LYS A 57 -43.06 14.60 25.98
CA LYS A 57 -43.73 15.77 26.59
C LYS A 57 -45.09 15.46 27.19
N ASN A 58 -45.82 14.50 26.62
CA ASN A 58 -47.13 14.08 27.13
C ASN A 58 -47.05 13.10 28.31
N ARG A 59 -45.86 12.57 28.60
CA ARG A 59 -45.59 11.61 29.68
C ARG A 59 -44.46 12.14 30.58
N GLN A 60 -44.69 13.32 31.19
CA GLN A 60 -43.79 13.93 32.18
C GLN A 60 -43.76 13.18 33.53
N ASP A 61 -44.58 12.14 33.68
CA ASP A 61 -44.72 11.31 34.89
C ASP A 61 -43.82 10.07 34.90
N VAL A 62 -43.00 9.88 33.86
CA VAL A 62 -42.18 8.67 33.66
C VAL A 62 -40.72 8.85 34.14
N PHE A 63 -40.32 10.05 34.57
CA PHE A 63 -39.02 10.32 35.19
C PHE A 63 -39.12 11.33 36.34
#